data_AF-A0A4P5X6Q3-F1
#
_entry.id   AF-A0A4P5X6Q3-F1
#
_cell.length_a   1.000
_cell.length_b   1.000
_cell.length_c   1.000
_cell.angle_alpha   90.00
_cell.angle_beta   90.00
_cell.angle_gamma   90.00
#
_symmetry.space_group_name_H-M   'P 1'
#
loop_
_entity.id
_entity.type
_entity.pdbx_description
1 polymer ?
#
loop_
_entity_poly.entity_id
_entity_poly.type
_entity_poly.pdbx_seq_one_letter_code
_entity_poly.pdbx_strand_id
1 'polypeptide(L)'
;MPAHAKPEEYAFDIAPPDPAVEKAKQRKRVASKNAKPAPPRLCEHCKYNMVGIPGNICPECGGENRPLSLLALDPHLAQQSREITRATYARPIILTIVGLALMMLGLFVFKAPWPYYIAYIIIWIAQVPLGMLALWISQQFIVDYDGEWPLTTLRFAAIYALVGNLQVWIPIAFMPAILTYLGYMVLCATELEVEGFEARVIAAVMWAIGVAAWLTVIVIAT
;
A
#
# COMPACT_ATOMS: atom_id res chain seq x y z
N MET A 1 -16.64 34.33 71.15
CA MET A 1 -16.25 33.09 70.45
C MET A 1 -17.35 32.76 69.45
N PRO A 2 -17.14 32.98 68.15
CA PRO A 2 -18.16 32.74 67.13
C PRO A 2 -18.35 31.23 66.89
N ALA A 3 -19.61 30.80 66.82
CA ALA A 3 -20.01 29.42 66.57
C ALA A 3 -19.69 29.03 65.13
N HIS A 4 -18.87 27.98 64.94
CA HIS A 4 -18.60 27.40 63.63
C HIS A 4 -19.85 26.69 63.12
N ALA A 5 -20.44 27.22 62.04
CA ALA A 5 -21.49 26.55 61.28
C ALA A 5 -20.95 25.25 60.68
N LYS A 6 -21.69 24.15 60.86
CA LYS A 6 -21.36 22.85 60.26
C LYS A 6 -21.47 22.96 58.73
N PRO A 7 -20.49 22.46 57.96
CA PRO A 7 -20.60 22.43 56.51
C PRO A 7 -21.77 21.53 56.11
N GLU A 8 -22.66 22.08 55.29
CA GLU A 8 -23.75 21.33 54.67
C GLU A 8 -23.15 20.22 53.80
N GLU A 9 -23.49 18.97 54.13
CA GLU A 9 -23.17 17.79 53.32
C GLU A 9 -23.86 17.95 51.96
N TYR A 10 -23.11 18.41 50.96
CA TYR A 10 -23.51 18.35 49.56
C TYR A 10 -23.53 16.88 49.13
N ALA A 11 -24.68 16.24 49.33
CA ALA A 11 -24.99 14.95 48.71
C ALA A 11 -25.07 15.17 47.19
N PHE A 12 -23.98 14.85 46.49
CA PHE A 12 -23.99 14.78 45.04
C PHE A 12 -24.91 13.64 44.63
N ASP A 13 -26.11 13.98 44.14
CA ASP A 13 -27.03 13.04 43.51
C ASP A 13 -26.42 12.59 42.17
N ILE A 14 -25.60 11.54 42.23
CA ILE A 14 -25.03 10.91 41.05
C ILE A 14 -26.16 10.12 40.40
N ALA A 15 -26.66 10.64 39.27
CA ALA A 15 -27.65 9.94 38.45
C ALA A 15 -27.21 8.49 38.18
N PRO A 16 -28.14 7.51 38.20
CA PRO A 16 -27.81 6.11 38.01
C PRO A 16 -27.06 5.91 36.68
N PRO A 17 -25.95 5.15 36.66
CA PRO A 17 -25.14 4.99 35.47
C PRO A 17 -25.93 4.30 34.36
N ASP A 18 -25.76 4.79 33.13
CA ASP A 18 -26.42 4.24 31.94
C ASP A 18 -26.09 2.74 31.77
N PRO A 19 -27.10 1.85 31.66
CA PRO A 19 -26.90 0.41 31.50
C PRO A 19 -26.05 0.03 30.28
N ALA A 20 -25.99 0.88 29.24
CA ALA A 20 -25.13 0.66 28.08
C ALA A 20 -23.64 0.79 28.44
N VAL A 21 -23.30 1.76 29.31
CA VAL A 21 -21.93 2.00 29.78
C VAL A 21 -21.47 0.87 30.70
N GLU A 22 -22.36 0.36 31.54
CA GLU A 22 -22.05 -0.81 32.39
C GLU A 22 -21.77 -2.06 31.55
N LYS A 23 -22.61 -2.37 30.55
CA LYS A 23 -22.36 -3.49 29.64
C LYS A 23 -21.03 -3.35 28.90
N ALA A 24 -20.68 -2.14 28.44
CA ALA A 24 -19.39 -1.88 27.79
C ALA A 24 -18.20 -2.08 28.75
N LYS A 25 -18.30 -1.61 30.00
CA LYS A 25 -17.29 -1.85 31.05
C LYS A 25 -17.15 -3.33 31.38
N GLN A 26 -18.26 -4.05 31.47
CA GLN A 26 -18.27 -5.49 31.77
C GLN A 26 -17.60 -6.30 30.65
N ARG A 27 -17.88 -5.97 29.39
CA ARG A 27 -17.18 -6.56 28.23
C ARG A 27 -15.68 -6.32 28.26
N LYS A 28 -15.24 -5.09 28.57
CA LYS A 28 -13.80 -4.78 28.74
C LYS A 28 -13.16 -5.59 29.87
N ARG A 29 -13.84 -5.77 31.00
CA ARG A 29 -13.33 -6.57 32.14
C ARG A 29 -13.19 -8.05 31.81
N VAL A 30 -14.13 -8.62 31.05
CA VAL A 30 -14.07 -10.03 30.62
C VAL A 30 -12.94 -10.23 29.61
N ALA A 31 -12.77 -9.31 28.65
CA ALA A 31 -11.65 -9.34 27.71
C ALA A 31 -10.29 -9.25 28.41
N SER A 32 -10.16 -8.39 29.42
CA SER A 32 -8.95 -8.27 30.24
C SER A 32 -8.63 -9.53 31.04
N LYS A 33 -9.65 -10.22 31.60
CA LYS A 33 -9.43 -11.47 32.35
C LYS A 33 -8.94 -12.62 31.49
N ASN A 34 -9.27 -12.62 30.20
CA ASN A 34 -8.85 -13.65 29.25
C ASN A 34 -7.59 -13.27 28.46
N ALA A 35 -6.99 -12.11 28.72
CA ALA A 35 -5.74 -11.72 28.08
C ALA A 35 -4.62 -12.67 28.54
N LYS A 36 -4.09 -13.46 27.61
CA LYS A 36 -2.89 -14.27 27.86
C LYS A 36 -1.77 -13.31 28.36
N PRO A 37 -0.99 -13.70 29.38
CA PRO A 37 0.13 -12.89 29.83
C PRO A 37 1.04 -12.60 28.64
N ALA A 38 1.36 -11.32 28.43
CA ALA A 38 2.29 -10.93 27.39
C ALA A 38 3.63 -11.65 27.62
N PRO A 39 4.26 -12.20 26.57
CA PRO A 39 5.51 -12.91 26.75
C PRO A 39 6.58 -11.96 27.32
N PRO A 40 7.51 -12.48 28.14
CA PRO A 40 8.47 -11.64 28.84
C PRO A 40 9.35 -10.89 27.84
N ARG A 41 9.35 -9.56 27.93
CA ARG A 41 10.24 -8.69 27.14
C ARG A 41 11.62 -8.72 27.79
N LEU A 42 12.57 -9.45 27.22
CA LEU A 42 13.96 -9.49 27.72
C LEU A 42 14.82 -8.45 27.00
N CYS A 43 15.74 -7.80 27.71
CA CYS A 43 16.74 -6.92 27.10
C CYS A 43 17.66 -7.71 26.15
N GLU A 44 17.97 -7.16 24.98
CA GLU A 44 18.82 -7.79 23.97
C GLU A 44 20.24 -8.06 24.51
N HIS A 45 20.78 -7.11 25.28
CA HIS A 45 22.15 -7.15 25.82
C HIS A 45 22.30 -8.03 27.07
N CYS A 46 21.53 -7.76 28.13
CA CYS A 46 21.72 -8.41 29.43
C CYS A 46 20.64 -9.43 29.80
N LYS A 47 19.65 -9.67 28.93
CA LYS A 47 18.51 -10.58 29.17
C LYS A 47 17.65 -10.23 30.40
N TYR A 48 17.77 -9.01 30.92
CA TYR A 48 16.92 -8.53 32.01
C TYR A 48 15.46 -8.42 31.59
N ASN A 49 14.53 -8.76 32.49
CA ASN A 49 13.10 -8.71 32.23
C ASN A 49 12.57 -7.26 32.30
N MET A 50 12.17 -6.72 31.16
CA MET A 50 11.65 -5.36 31.01
C MET A 50 10.12 -5.27 31.08
N VAL A 51 9.43 -6.32 31.54
CA VAL A 51 7.97 -6.27 31.71
C VAL A 51 7.58 -5.21 32.74
N GLY A 52 6.72 -4.29 32.35
CA GLY A 52 6.20 -3.21 33.22
C GLY A 52 7.09 -1.97 33.31
N ILE A 53 8.25 -1.94 32.63
CA ILE A 53 9.14 -0.79 32.62
C ILE A 53 8.73 0.17 31.49
N PRO A 54 8.39 1.44 31.80
CA PRO A 54 8.09 2.42 30.77
C PRO A 54 9.39 2.83 30.04
N GLY A 55 9.42 2.67 28.72
CA GLY A 55 10.54 3.06 27.86
C GLY A 55 11.30 1.90 27.22
N ASN A 56 12.38 2.25 26.53
CA ASN A 56 13.22 1.31 25.78
C ASN A 56 14.60 1.09 26.40
N ILE A 57 14.99 1.91 27.38
CA ILE A 57 16.30 1.84 28.03
C ILE A 57 16.26 0.81 29.16
N CYS A 58 17.18 -0.14 29.14
CA CYS A 58 17.29 -1.13 30.20
C CYS A 58 17.88 -0.50 31.47
N PRO A 59 17.28 -0.69 32.66
CA PRO A 59 17.81 -0.11 33.90
C PRO A 59 19.12 -0.75 34.37
N GLU A 60 19.39 -2.01 34.00
CA GLU A 60 20.58 -2.73 34.44
C GLU A 60 21.82 -2.38 33.59
N CYS A 61 21.69 -2.37 32.27
CA CYS A 61 22.83 -2.16 31.37
C CYS A 61 22.88 -0.79 30.70
N GLY A 62 21.82 0.02 30.82
CA GLY A 62 21.70 1.31 30.13
C GLY A 62 21.52 1.21 28.61
N GLY A 63 21.48 -0.01 28.04
CA GLY A 63 21.31 -0.22 26.61
C GLY A 63 19.90 0.12 26.15
N GLU A 64 19.79 0.83 25.02
CA GLU A 64 18.52 1.09 24.36
C GLU A 64 18.08 -0.14 23.55
N ASN A 65 17.01 -0.81 24.00
CA ASN A 65 16.40 -1.88 23.25
C ASN A 65 15.51 -1.30 22.15
N ARG A 66 15.54 -1.90 20.97
CA ARG A 66 14.61 -1.52 19.90
C ARG A 66 13.16 -1.71 20.40
N PRO A 67 12.23 -0.81 20.02
CA PRO A 67 10.82 -1.04 20.29
C PRO A 67 10.46 -2.40 19.69
N LEU A 68 9.94 -3.31 20.52
CA LEU A 68 9.61 -4.64 20.04
C LEU A 68 8.51 -4.46 18.99
N SER A 69 8.83 -4.71 17.71
CA SER A 69 7.78 -4.74 16.70
C SER A 69 6.81 -5.86 17.11
N LEU A 70 5.50 -5.62 17.01
CA LEU A 70 4.49 -6.62 17.34
C LEU A 70 4.72 -7.95 16.60
N LEU A 71 5.41 -7.90 15.44
CA LEU A 71 5.86 -9.07 14.69
C LEU A 71 6.90 -9.92 15.43
N ALA A 72 7.78 -9.33 16.25
CA ALA A 72 8.78 -10.10 17.00
C ALA A 72 8.18 -10.85 18.20
N LEU A 73 7.00 -10.41 18.68
CA LEU A 73 6.33 -10.97 19.85
C LEU A 73 5.60 -12.28 19.55
N ASP A 74 5.09 -12.43 18.31
CA ASP A 74 4.35 -13.61 17.88
C ASP A 74 4.93 -14.18 16.58
N PRO A 75 5.61 -15.35 16.63
CA PRO A 75 6.18 -15.96 15.43
C PRO A 75 5.12 -16.32 14.39
N HIS A 76 3.86 -16.54 14.80
CA HIS A 76 2.77 -16.81 13.86
C HIS A 76 2.40 -15.56 13.05
N LEU A 77 2.34 -14.39 13.71
CA LEU A 77 2.10 -13.11 13.02
C LEU A 77 3.25 -12.75 12.08
N ALA A 78 4.49 -13.06 12.47
CA ALA A 78 5.65 -12.87 11.60
C ALA A 78 5.64 -13.78 10.36
N GLN A 79 5.14 -15.01 10.48
CA GLN A 79 4.98 -15.91 9.34
C GLN A 79 3.87 -15.42 8.42
N GLN A 80 2.71 -15.06 8.98
CA GLN A 80 1.59 -14.54 8.22
C GLN A 80 1.94 -13.24 7.49
N SER A 81 2.66 -12.32 8.13
CA SER A 81 3.07 -11.07 7.47
C SER A 81 3.99 -11.34 6.29
N ARG A 82 4.96 -12.26 6.42
CA ARG A 82 5.86 -12.65 5.32
C ARG A 82 5.10 -13.28 4.17
N GLU A 83 4.10 -14.13 4.46
CA GLU A 83 3.26 -14.74 3.45
C GLU A 83 2.42 -13.69 2.71
N ILE A 84 1.82 -12.76 3.44
CA ILE A 84 1.08 -11.62 2.87
C ILE A 84 2.00 -10.78 1.99
N THR A 85 3.18 -10.36 2.49
CA THR A 85 4.14 -9.60 1.70
C THR A 85 4.52 -10.34 0.41
N ARG A 86 4.82 -11.65 0.49
CA ARG A 86 5.15 -12.45 -0.70
C ARG A 86 3.98 -12.48 -1.69
N ALA A 87 2.75 -12.67 -1.21
CA ALA A 87 1.57 -12.69 -2.06
C ALA A 87 1.34 -11.33 -2.74
N THR A 88 1.53 -10.23 -2.00
CA THR A 88 1.36 -8.86 -2.51
C THR A 88 2.37 -8.53 -3.61
N TYR A 89 3.63 -8.98 -3.49
CA TYR A 89 4.65 -8.79 -4.53
C TYR A 89 4.51 -9.79 -5.69
N ALA A 90 4.05 -11.02 -5.44
CA ALA A 90 3.97 -12.06 -6.47
C ALA A 90 3.00 -11.69 -7.61
N ARG A 91 1.83 -11.12 -7.27
CA ARG A 91 0.80 -10.76 -8.26
C ARG A 91 1.33 -9.78 -9.34
N PRO A 92 1.85 -8.59 -9.02
CA PRO A 92 2.34 -7.67 -10.05
C PRO A 92 3.57 -8.22 -10.80
N ILE A 93 4.41 -9.06 -10.17
CA ILE A 93 5.51 -9.73 -10.87
C ILE A 93 4.96 -10.66 -11.96
N ILE A 94 3.99 -11.52 -11.61
CA ILE A 94 3.38 -12.46 -12.56
C ILE A 94 2.70 -11.69 -13.70
N LEU A 95 1.94 -10.63 -13.38
CA LEU A 95 1.30 -9.78 -14.38
C LEU A 95 2.32 -9.10 -15.31
N THR A 96 3.45 -8.64 -14.78
CA THR A 96 4.54 -8.06 -15.58
C THR A 96 5.13 -9.08 -16.55
N ILE A 97 5.45 -10.28 -16.05
CA ILE A 97 6.02 -11.37 -16.87
C ILE A 97 5.03 -11.77 -17.97
N VAL A 98 3.76 -11.96 -17.62
CA VAL A 98 2.71 -12.32 -18.59
C VAL A 98 2.51 -11.21 -19.62
N GLY A 99 2.47 -9.94 -19.19
CA GLY A 99 2.37 -8.79 -20.08
C GLY A 99 3.54 -8.74 -21.07
N LEU A 100 4.78 -8.84 -20.59
CA LEU A 100 5.96 -8.85 -21.46
C LEU A 100 5.99 -10.07 -22.40
N ALA A 101 5.59 -11.25 -21.93
CA ALA A 101 5.51 -12.44 -22.78
C ALA A 101 4.48 -12.29 -23.90
N LEU A 102 3.30 -11.73 -23.59
CA LEU A 102 2.26 -11.43 -24.58
C LEU A 102 2.71 -10.37 -25.59
N MET A 103 3.50 -9.38 -25.16
CA MET A 103 4.11 -8.39 -26.03
C MET A 103 5.03 -9.04 -27.07
N MET A 104 5.97 -9.85 -26.59
CA MET A 104 6.94 -10.55 -27.43
C MET A 104 6.25 -11.52 -28.38
N LEU A 105 5.23 -12.23 -27.90
CA LEU A 105 4.41 -13.12 -28.72
C LEU A 105 3.66 -12.35 -29.81
N GLY A 106 3.03 -11.21 -29.48
CA GLY A 106 2.33 -10.38 -30.45
C GLY A 106 3.27 -9.88 -31.56
N LEU A 107 4.42 -9.31 -31.18
CA LEU A 107 5.43 -8.83 -32.14
C LEU A 107 5.95 -9.96 -33.04
N PHE A 108 6.11 -11.17 -32.50
CA PHE A 108 6.52 -12.35 -33.26
C PHE A 108 5.45 -12.80 -34.25
N VAL A 109 4.19 -12.89 -33.81
CA VAL A 109 3.05 -13.29 -34.65
C VAL A 109 2.85 -12.33 -35.82
N PHE A 110 3.00 -11.02 -35.59
CA PHE A 110 2.88 -10.00 -36.64
C PHE A 110 4.18 -9.77 -37.43
N LYS A 111 5.23 -10.58 -37.22
CA LYS A 111 6.54 -10.48 -37.90
C LYS A 111 7.14 -9.07 -37.87
N ALA A 112 6.98 -8.37 -36.74
CA ALA A 112 7.57 -7.05 -36.55
C ALA A 112 9.11 -7.14 -36.65
N PRO A 113 9.80 -6.13 -37.21
CA PRO A 113 11.26 -6.18 -37.29
C PRO A 113 11.90 -6.00 -35.90
N TRP A 114 13.11 -6.54 -35.73
CA TRP A 114 13.83 -6.57 -34.44
C TRP A 114 13.94 -5.21 -33.71
N PRO A 115 14.05 -4.04 -34.37
CA PRO A 115 14.14 -2.76 -33.67
C PRO A 115 12.90 -2.43 -32.85
N TYR A 116 11.71 -2.92 -33.25
CA TYR A 116 10.48 -2.67 -32.49
C TYR A 116 10.52 -3.33 -31.12
N TYR A 117 11.07 -4.55 -31.00
CA TYR A 117 11.19 -5.24 -29.71
C TYR A 117 11.96 -4.40 -28.70
N ILE A 118 13.06 -3.79 -29.14
CA ILE A 118 13.90 -2.94 -28.29
C ILE A 118 13.19 -1.63 -27.99
N ALA A 119 12.56 -1.00 -28.98
CA ALA A 119 11.80 0.22 -28.78
C ALA A 119 10.70 0.03 -27.74
N TYR A 120 9.93 -1.06 -27.81
CA TYR A 120 8.88 -1.38 -26.84
C TYR A 120 9.43 -1.57 -25.43
N ILE A 121 10.56 -2.29 -25.26
CA ILE A 121 11.19 -2.47 -23.94
C ILE A 121 11.66 -1.13 -23.37
N ILE A 122 12.29 -0.28 -24.19
CA ILE A 122 12.77 1.05 -23.76
C ILE A 122 11.59 1.94 -23.37
N ILE A 123 10.53 1.97 -24.19
CA ILE A 123 9.31 2.74 -23.92
C ILE A 123 8.68 2.26 -22.61
N TRP A 124 8.56 0.95 -22.41
CA TRP A 124 8.04 0.38 -21.17
C TRP A 124 8.88 0.80 -19.94
N ILE A 125 10.21 0.68 -19.99
CA ILE A 125 11.10 1.11 -18.90
C ILE A 125 10.96 2.61 -18.63
N ALA A 126 10.83 3.43 -19.66
CA ALA A 126 10.66 4.88 -19.53
C ALA A 126 9.28 5.28 -18.99
N GLN A 127 8.23 4.52 -19.29
CA GLN A 127 6.86 4.78 -18.82
C GLN A 127 6.70 4.54 -17.32
N VAL A 128 7.38 3.56 -16.74
CA VAL A 128 7.31 3.25 -15.30
C VAL A 128 7.61 4.47 -14.41
N PRO A 129 8.77 5.15 -14.52
CA PRO A 129 9.05 6.33 -13.69
C PRO A 129 8.12 7.51 -14.01
N LEU A 130 7.60 7.62 -15.23
CA LEU A 130 6.61 8.62 -15.58
C LEU A 130 5.26 8.37 -14.89
N GLY A 131 4.83 7.10 -14.78
CA GLY A 131 3.68 6.70 -13.98
C GLY A 131 3.87 6.99 -12.48
N MET A 132 5.08 6.74 -11.96
CA MET A 132 5.43 7.10 -10.58
C MET A 132 5.38 8.62 -10.34
N LEU A 133 5.86 9.42 -11.29
CA LEU A 133 5.76 10.88 -11.23
C LEU A 133 4.30 11.34 -11.28
N ALA A 134 3.47 10.71 -12.12
CA ALA A 134 2.04 10.99 -12.19
C ALA A 134 1.34 10.72 -10.84
N LEU A 135 1.66 9.57 -10.21
CA LEU A 135 1.16 9.26 -8.87
C LEU A 135 1.62 10.30 -7.85
N TRP A 136 2.92 10.62 -7.85
CA TRP A 136 3.49 11.62 -6.92
C TRP A 136 2.79 12.98 -7.04
N ILE A 137 2.54 13.44 -8.26
CA ILE A 137 1.79 14.68 -8.51
C ILE A 137 0.36 14.54 -7.99
N SER A 138 -0.31 13.42 -8.27
CA SER A 138 -1.69 13.19 -7.79
C SER A 138 -1.81 13.14 -6.27
N GLN A 139 -0.79 12.63 -5.57
CA GLN A 139 -0.73 12.62 -4.11
C GLN A 139 -0.71 14.04 -3.52
N GLN A 140 -0.16 15.03 -4.23
CA GLN A 140 -0.14 16.42 -3.72
C GLN A 140 -1.53 17.08 -3.69
N PHE A 141 -2.49 16.56 -4.46
CA PHE A 141 -3.79 17.23 -4.65
C PHE A 141 -4.98 16.46 -4.12
N ILE A 142 -4.94 15.12 -4.14
CA ILE A 142 -6.15 14.30 -3.96
C ILE A 142 -5.91 13.10 -3.03
N VAL A 143 -4.74 12.44 -3.11
CA VAL A 143 -4.60 11.06 -2.63
C VAL A 143 -3.58 10.94 -1.49
N ASP A 144 -4.04 10.56 -0.30
CA ASP A 144 -3.17 10.05 0.77
C ASP A 144 -2.85 8.57 0.49
N TYR A 145 -1.99 8.32 -0.49
CA TYR A 145 -1.56 6.95 -0.84
C TYR A 145 -0.33 6.55 -0.02
N ASP A 146 -0.53 5.64 0.95
CA ASP A 146 0.49 5.16 1.90
C ASP A 146 1.28 3.93 1.42
N GLY A 147 1.28 3.63 0.11
CA GLY A 147 1.98 2.45 -0.42
C GLY A 147 3.51 2.59 -0.43
N GLU A 148 4.21 1.48 -0.20
CA GLU A 148 5.66 1.42 -0.37
C GLU A 148 6.04 1.73 -1.84
N TRP A 149 7.02 2.62 -2.04
CA TRP A 149 7.49 3.04 -3.37
C TRP A 149 7.91 1.88 -4.30
N PRO A 150 8.68 0.87 -3.82
CA PRO A 150 9.08 -0.25 -4.68
C PRO A 150 7.90 -1.11 -5.16
N LEU A 151 6.95 -1.41 -4.26
CA LEU A 151 5.75 -2.17 -4.61
C LEU A 151 4.90 -1.42 -5.63
N THR A 152 4.76 -0.11 -5.46
CA THR A 152 3.98 0.74 -6.36
C THR A 152 4.63 0.82 -7.75
N THR A 153 5.95 0.93 -7.80
CA THR A 153 6.72 0.87 -9.06
C THR A 153 6.45 -0.44 -9.80
N LEU A 154 6.44 -1.56 -9.07
CA LEU A 154 6.19 -2.88 -9.63
C LEU A 154 4.74 -3.03 -10.15
N ARG A 155 3.76 -2.44 -9.44
CA ARG A 155 2.37 -2.37 -9.90
C ARG A 155 2.27 -1.58 -11.20
N PHE A 156 2.89 -0.41 -11.32
CA PHE A 156 2.90 0.33 -12.58
C PHE A 156 3.60 -0.44 -13.71
N ALA A 157 4.72 -1.10 -13.42
CA ALA A 157 5.40 -1.95 -14.39
C ALA A 157 4.48 -3.03 -14.96
N ALA A 158 3.68 -3.67 -14.09
CA ALA A 158 2.67 -4.66 -14.48
C ALA A 158 1.56 -4.05 -15.34
N ILE A 159 1.03 -2.89 -14.93
CA ILE A 159 -0.04 -2.18 -15.64
C ILE A 159 0.43 -1.79 -17.05
N TYR A 160 1.61 -1.16 -17.18
CA TYR A 160 2.17 -0.80 -18.49
C TYR A 160 2.47 -2.01 -19.36
N ALA A 161 2.99 -3.10 -18.78
CA ALA A 161 3.28 -4.32 -19.52
C ALA A 161 1.99 -4.95 -20.08
N LEU A 162 0.88 -4.92 -19.35
CA LEU A 162 -0.40 -5.46 -19.82
C LEU A 162 -1.12 -4.54 -20.80
N VAL A 163 -1.27 -3.26 -20.45
CA VAL A 163 -2.05 -2.30 -21.25
C VAL A 163 -1.31 -1.91 -22.52
N GLY A 164 0.03 -1.82 -22.49
CA GLY A 164 0.85 -1.54 -23.66
C GLY A 164 0.66 -2.55 -24.80
N ASN A 165 0.28 -3.79 -24.47
CA ASN A 165 0.04 -4.84 -25.47
C ASN A 165 -1.18 -4.59 -26.34
N LEU A 166 -2.18 -3.84 -25.88
CA LEU A 166 -3.44 -3.63 -26.62
C LEU A 166 -3.19 -3.08 -28.03
N GLN A 167 -2.16 -2.23 -28.18
CA GLN A 167 -1.79 -1.66 -29.48
C GLN A 167 -1.16 -2.68 -30.43
N VAL A 168 -0.47 -3.68 -29.88
CA VAL A 168 0.13 -4.77 -30.67
C VAL A 168 -0.96 -5.70 -31.19
N TRP A 169 -1.94 -6.04 -30.35
CA TRP A 169 -2.99 -7.01 -30.69
C TRP A 169 -4.15 -6.43 -31.51
N ILE A 170 -4.39 -5.13 -31.42
CA ILE A 170 -5.51 -4.46 -32.11
C ILE A 170 -4.95 -3.35 -33.00
N PRO A 171 -4.52 -3.66 -34.24
CA PRO A 171 -3.92 -2.68 -35.15
C PRO A 171 -4.97 -1.79 -35.84
N ILE A 172 -6.10 -1.52 -35.19
CA ILE A 172 -7.16 -0.64 -35.71
C ILE A 172 -6.82 0.79 -35.24
N ALA A 173 -6.83 1.77 -36.13
CA ALA A 173 -6.64 3.16 -35.72
C ALA A 173 -7.74 3.57 -34.71
N PHE A 174 -7.38 4.34 -33.67
CA PHE A 174 -8.26 4.88 -32.60
C PHE A 174 -8.86 3.90 -31.58
N MET A 175 -9.25 2.67 -31.95
CA MET A 175 -9.82 1.71 -30.99
C MET A 175 -8.88 1.38 -29.79
N PRO A 176 -7.56 1.27 -29.99
CA PRO A 176 -6.61 1.05 -28.91
C PRO A 176 -6.58 2.19 -27.91
N ALA A 177 -6.87 3.44 -28.32
CA ALA A 177 -6.78 4.58 -27.42
C ALA A 177 -7.85 4.53 -26.32
N ILE A 178 -9.08 4.20 -26.67
CA ILE A 178 -10.19 4.06 -25.70
C ILE A 178 -9.96 2.83 -24.83
N LEU A 179 -9.60 1.69 -25.43
CA LEU A 179 -9.35 0.44 -24.69
C LEU A 179 -8.15 0.55 -23.75
N THR A 180 -7.09 1.23 -24.16
CA THR A 180 -5.92 1.49 -23.29
C THR A 180 -6.28 2.39 -22.12
N TYR A 181 -7.05 3.45 -22.35
CA TYR A 181 -7.55 4.29 -21.25
C TYR A 181 -8.41 3.49 -20.25
N LEU A 182 -9.37 2.70 -20.74
CA LEU A 182 -10.20 1.84 -19.88
C LEU A 182 -9.37 0.78 -19.16
N GLY A 183 -8.39 0.19 -19.85
CA GLY A 183 -7.45 -0.77 -19.27
C GLY A 183 -6.63 -0.16 -18.14
N TYR A 184 -6.08 1.04 -18.32
CA TYR A 184 -5.40 1.79 -17.27
C TYR A 184 -6.34 2.08 -16.10
N MET A 185 -7.56 2.56 -16.36
CA MET A 185 -8.52 2.88 -15.30
C MET A 185 -8.86 1.65 -14.45
N VAL A 186 -9.21 0.52 -15.08
CA VAL A 186 -9.58 -0.71 -14.37
C VAL A 186 -8.39 -1.24 -13.57
N LEU A 187 -7.21 -1.35 -14.19
CA LEU A 187 -6.05 -1.91 -13.51
C LEU A 187 -5.51 -0.99 -12.41
N CYS A 188 -5.53 0.34 -12.59
CA CYS A 188 -5.21 1.27 -11.51
C CYS A 188 -6.19 1.10 -10.33
N ALA A 189 -7.49 1.02 -10.59
CA ALA A 189 -8.48 0.80 -9.54
C ALA A 189 -8.27 -0.53 -8.79
N THR A 190 -7.95 -1.62 -9.51
CA THR A 190 -7.80 -2.94 -8.88
C THR A 190 -6.43 -3.19 -8.24
N GLU A 191 -5.35 -2.67 -8.81
CA GLU A 191 -3.98 -2.97 -8.36
C GLU A 191 -3.43 -1.91 -7.41
N LEU A 192 -3.80 -0.64 -7.59
CA LEU A 192 -3.42 0.43 -6.65
C LEU A 192 -4.45 0.57 -5.52
N GLU A 193 -5.59 -0.13 -5.59
CA GLU A 193 -6.68 -0.06 -4.60
C GLU A 193 -7.19 1.38 -4.36
N VAL A 194 -7.07 2.23 -5.39
CA VAL A 194 -7.50 3.64 -5.37
C VAL A 194 -8.96 3.79 -5.74
N GLU A 195 -9.58 4.88 -5.30
CA GLU A 195 -10.98 5.16 -5.61
C GLU A 195 -11.19 5.42 -7.11
N GLY A 196 -12.42 5.17 -7.59
CA GLY A 196 -12.72 5.28 -9.03
C GLY A 196 -12.55 6.68 -9.63
N PHE A 197 -12.59 7.75 -8.84
CA PHE A 197 -12.24 9.09 -9.32
C PHE A 197 -10.73 9.26 -9.51
N GLU A 198 -9.94 8.84 -8.52
CA GLU A 198 -8.47 8.90 -8.54
C GLU A 198 -7.90 8.03 -9.66
N ALA A 199 -8.43 6.81 -9.81
CA ALA A 199 -8.07 5.90 -10.89
C ALA A 199 -8.24 6.54 -12.28
N ARG A 200 -9.30 7.33 -12.48
CA ARG A 200 -9.56 8.03 -13.75
C ARG A 200 -8.55 9.13 -14.02
N VAL A 201 -8.15 9.89 -13.00
CA VAL A 201 -7.15 10.95 -13.11
C VAL A 201 -5.78 10.34 -13.42
N ILE A 202 -5.35 9.34 -12.65
CA ILE A 202 -4.08 8.64 -12.88
C ILE A 202 -4.06 8.02 -14.29
N ALA A 203 -5.12 7.31 -14.68
CA ALA A 203 -5.24 6.71 -16.01
C ALA A 203 -5.20 7.75 -17.14
N ALA A 204 -5.82 8.93 -16.95
CA ALA A 204 -5.78 10.00 -17.94
C ALA A 204 -4.37 10.54 -18.13
N VAL A 205 -3.62 10.75 -17.03
CA VAL A 205 -2.23 11.20 -17.08
C VAL A 205 -1.34 10.14 -17.73
N MET A 206 -1.45 8.88 -17.30
CA MET A 206 -0.70 7.76 -17.90
C MET A 206 -0.97 7.61 -19.39
N TRP A 207 -2.24 7.73 -19.80
CA TRP A 207 -2.65 7.68 -21.20
C TRP A 207 -2.07 8.84 -22.01
N ALA A 208 -2.16 10.07 -21.51
CA ALA A 208 -1.61 11.25 -22.17
C ALA A 208 -0.09 11.14 -22.37
N ILE A 209 0.63 10.66 -21.35
CA ILE A 209 2.07 10.39 -21.42
C ILE A 209 2.36 9.29 -22.46
N GLY A 210 1.58 8.22 -22.46
CA GLY A 210 1.71 7.13 -23.43
C GLY A 210 1.54 7.61 -24.87
N VAL A 211 0.51 8.43 -25.13
CA VAL A 211 0.28 9.05 -26.44
C VAL A 211 1.45 9.96 -26.83
N ALA A 212 1.92 10.80 -25.91
CA ALA A 212 3.05 11.69 -26.16
C ALA A 212 4.33 10.91 -26.52
N ALA A 213 4.66 9.86 -25.76
CA ALA A 213 5.82 9.02 -26.03
C ALA A 213 5.75 8.37 -27.42
N TRP A 214 4.57 7.88 -27.82
CA TRP A 214 4.36 7.32 -29.15
C TRP A 214 4.51 8.35 -30.27
N LEU A 215 3.96 9.55 -30.09
CA LEU A 215 4.13 10.64 -31.06
C LEU A 215 5.61 11.01 -31.22
N THR A 216 6.38 11.08 -30.13
CA THR A 216 7.82 11.33 -30.18
C THR A 216 8.56 10.25 -30.97
N VAL A 217 8.22 8.97 -30.77
CA VAL A 217 8.83 7.86 -31.52
C VAL A 217 8.50 7.94 -33.01
N ILE A 218 7.25 8.28 -33.36
CA ILE A 218 6.84 8.48 -34.76
C ILE A 218 7.64 9.62 -35.39
N VAL A 219 7.76 10.77 -34.71
CA VAL A 219 8.48 11.94 -35.21
C VAL A 219 9.98 11.66 -35.40
N ILE A 220 10.59 10.82 -34.55
CA ILE A 220 12.00 10.43 -34.69
C ILE A 220 12.21 9.41 -35.82
N ALA A 221 11.19 8.60 -36.11
CA ALA A 221 11.26 7.53 -37.12
C ALA A 221 10.98 8.01 -38.56
N THR A 222 10.30 9.14 -38.74
CA THR A 222 10.01 9.78 -40.03
C THR A 222 11.10 10.74 -40.46
#